data_AF-A0A3B0VDB8-F1
#
_entry.id   AF-A0A3B0VDB8-F1
#
_cell.length_a   1.000
_cell.length_b   1.000
_cell.length_c   1.000
_cell.angle_alpha   90.00
_cell.angle_beta   90.00
_cell.angle_gamma   90.00
#
_symmetry.space_group_name_H-M   'P 1'
#
loop_
_entity.id
_entity.type
_entity.pdbx_description
1 polymer ?
#
loop_
_entity_poly.entity_id
_entity_poly.type
_entity_poly.pdbx_seq_one_letter_code
_entity_poly.pdbx_strand_id
1 'polypeptide(L)'
;MSRFSFFPLFIGLLLVLGGCAGHTSRIMETTAYCGCGKCCSWERGSWTYLKLDFWNRYVSAGPNAGRPYSGLTAAGTEAVEPVPGLFSVNSLVNPWMIPVRLVFPWLWLHRDGTIAADTKFYPFGTRMYVPGYGWGVVEDRGSAIKGPDRIDLYFESHQDALNWGRRRVEVQIER
;
A
#
# COMPACT_ATOMS: atom_id res chain seq x y z
N MET A 1 -39.01 -29.96 52.82
CA MET A 1 -39.49 -28.93 51.88
C MET A 1 -38.40 -27.87 51.75
N SER A 2 -37.61 -27.98 50.68
CA SER A 2 -36.40 -27.20 50.41
C SER A 2 -36.75 -25.76 50.02
N ARG A 3 -36.10 -24.79 50.67
CA ARG A 3 -36.15 -23.38 50.28
C ARG A 3 -35.20 -23.17 49.10
N PHE A 4 -35.75 -22.89 47.92
CA PHE A 4 -34.99 -22.47 46.74
C PHE A 4 -34.54 -21.01 46.93
N SER A 5 -33.22 -20.79 47.01
CA SER A 5 -32.61 -19.47 46.96
C SER A 5 -32.57 -18.98 45.51
N PHE A 6 -33.27 -17.88 45.22
CA PHE A 6 -33.17 -17.15 43.95
C PHE A 6 -31.85 -16.36 43.92
N PHE A 7 -30.94 -16.73 43.02
CA PHE A 7 -29.77 -15.93 42.65
C PHE A 7 -30.17 -15.02 41.47
N PRO A 8 -30.06 -13.68 41.55
CA PRO A 8 -30.26 -12.85 40.38
C PRO A 8 -29.00 -12.93 39.51
N LEU A 9 -29.19 -13.43 38.30
CA LEU A 9 -28.18 -13.51 37.25
C LEU A 9 -27.96 -12.10 36.69
N PHE A 10 -26.93 -11.40 37.17
CA PHE A 10 -26.47 -10.13 36.60
C PHE A 10 -25.85 -10.42 35.22
N ILE A 11 -26.65 -10.35 34.16
CA ILE A 11 -26.14 -10.30 32.79
C ILE A 11 -25.70 -8.86 32.55
N GLY A 12 -24.42 -8.60 32.83
CA GLY A 12 -23.76 -7.36 32.46
C GLY A 12 -23.65 -7.28 30.94
N LEU A 13 -24.41 -6.36 30.35
CA LEU A 13 -24.34 -5.95 28.95
C LEU A 13 -22.90 -5.51 28.61
N LEU A 14 -22.18 -6.32 27.85
CA LEU A 14 -20.88 -5.95 27.28
C LEU A 14 -21.13 -4.89 26.20
N LEU A 15 -21.01 -3.61 26.57
CA LEU A 15 -20.92 -2.50 25.61
C LEU A 15 -19.60 -2.65 24.84
N VAL A 16 -19.69 -3.25 23.65
CA VAL A 16 -18.61 -3.19 22.66
C VAL A 16 -18.46 -1.72 22.27
N LEU A 17 -17.48 -1.04 22.85
CA LEU A 17 -17.03 0.27 22.41
C LEU A 17 -16.39 0.11 21.03
N GLY A 18 -17.22 0.14 19.98
CA GLY A 18 -16.78 0.32 18.61
C GLY A 18 -16.21 1.74 18.48
N GLY A 19 -14.90 1.88 18.72
CA GLY A 19 -14.18 3.10 18.39
C GLY A 19 -14.36 3.37 16.90
N CYS A 20 -15.11 4.41 16.55
CA CYS A 20 -15.20 4.86 15.17
C CYS A 20 -13.84 5.43 14.79
N ALA A 21 -13.05 4.69 14.01
CA ALA A 21 -11.84 5.23 13.37
C ALA A 21 -12.25 6.46 12.55
N GLY A 22 -11.67 7.61 12.86
CA GLY A 22 -12.04 8.87 12.25
C GLY A 22 -11.44 8.98 10.85
N HIS A 23 -12.22 8.77 9.81
CA HIS A 23 -11.73 8.98 8.45
C HIS A 23 -11.69 10.48 8.11
N THR A 24 -10.55 10.96 7.62
CA THR A 24 -10.42 12.32 7.06
C THR A 24 -10.23 12.22 5.57
N SER A 25 -11.13 12.83 4.79
CA SER A 25 -10.96 12.93 3.33
C SER A 25 -10.18 14.18 2.94
N ARG A 26 -9.32 14.08 1.93
CA ARG A 26 -8.57 15.20 1.35
C ARG A 26 -8.37 15.00 -0.15
N ILE A 27 -8.50 16.08 -0.92
CA ILE A 27 -8.17 16.07 -2.35
C ILE A 27 -6.66 16.16 -2.51
N MET A 28 -6.04 15.10 -3.05
CA MET A 28 -4.60 15.00 -3.27
C MET A 28 -4.28 14.81 -4.75
N GLU A 29 -3.13 15.32 -5.19
CA GLU A 29 -2.50 14.90 -6.44
C GLU A 29 -1.87 13.52 -6.24
N THR A 30 -2.40 12.54 -6.97
CA THR A 30 -1.87 11.18 -7.00
C THR A 30 -1.12 10.96 -8.30
N THR A 31 0.12 10.50 -8.20
CA THR A 31 0.88 9.93 -9.31
C THR A 31 1.04 8.43 -9.10
N ALA A 32 1.68 7.76 -10.05
CA ALA A 32 2.03 6.36 -9.92
C ALA A 32 3.49 6.09 -10.29
N TYR A 33 4.07 5.10 -9.64
CA TYR A 33 5.42 4.59 -9.89
C TYR A 33 5.44 3.07 -9.86
N CYS A 34 6.54 2.48 -10.31
CA CYS A 34 6.75 1.03 -10.28
C CYS A 34 8.21 0.71 -9.97
N GLY A 35 8.55 -0.57 -9.77
CA GLY A 35 9.91 -1.01 -9.43
C GLY A 35 10.97 -0.88 -10.52
N CYS A 36 10.67 -0.24 -11.66
CA CYS A 36 11.60 -0.12 -12.78
C CYS A 36 12.72 0.91 -12.53
N GLY A 37 13.82 0.79 -13.27
CA GLY A 37 14.97 1.70 -13.15
C GLY A 37 14.66 3.17 -13.42
N LYS A 38 13.67 3.45 -14.28
CA LYS A 38 13.25 4.83 -14.61
C LYS A 38 12.52 5.50 -13.45
N CYS A 39 11.64 4.76 -12.77
CA CYS A 39 10.88 5.26 -11.63
C CYS A 39 11.74 5.30 -10.35
N CYS A 40 12.54 4.25 -10.14
CA CYS A 40 13.30 4.07 -8.90
C CYS A 40 14.78 4.47 -9.00
N SER A 41 15.19 5.13 -10.08
CA SER A 41 16.56 5.64 -10.28
C SER A 41 17.65 4.59 -10.04
N TRP A 42 17.54 3.44 -10.71
CA TRP A 42 18.54 2.39 -10.69
C TRP A 42 18.85 1.88 -12.10
N GLU A 43 20.06 1.34 -12.27
CA GLU A 43 20.52 0.73 -13.52
C GLU A 43 21.28 -0.58 -13.27
N ARG A 44 21.46 -1.40 -14.31
CA ARG A 44 22.24 -2.64 -14.24
C ARG A 44 23.72 -2.39 -14.50
N GLY A 45 24.55 -3.12 -13.76
CA GLY A 45 26.02 -3.06 -13.84
C GLY A 45 26.62 -1.76 -13.33
N SER A 46 27.92 -1.78 -13.05
CA SER A 46 28.72 -0.65 -12.60
C SER A 46 29.82 -0.31 -13.61
N TRP A 47 30.07 0.98 -13.82
CA TRP A 47 31.19 1.45 -14.65
C TRP A 47 32.56 1.09 -14.07
N THR A 48 32.64 0.79 -12.77
CA THR A 48 33.85 0.22 -12.14
C THR A 48 34.26 -1.11 -12.80
N TYR A 49 33.30 -1.88 -13.30
CA TYR A 49 33.53 -3.17 -13.97
C TYR A 49 33.20 -3.12 -15.47
N LEU A 50 33.26 -1.92 -16.09
CA LEU A 50 32.90 -1.73 -17.50
C LEU A 50 31.50 -2.27 -17.84
N LYS A 51 30.56 -2.24 -16.88
CA LYS A 51 29.19 -2.77 -16.99
C LYS A 51 29.09 -4.29 -17.26
N LEU A 52 30.17 -5.05 -17.04
CA LEU A 52 30.18 -6.51 -17.23
C LEU A 52 29.39 -7.27 -16.14
N ASP A 53 29.07 -6.60 -15.03
CA ASP A 53 28.30 -7.09 -13.88
C ASP A 53 26.78 -6.84 -14.01
N PHE A 54 26.21 -7.12 -15.18
CA PHE A 54 24.82 -6.79 -15.52
C PHE A 54 23.73 -7.48 -14.66
N TRP A 55 24.09 -8.47 -13.84
CA TRP A 55 23.19 -9.12 -12.88
C TRP A 55 22.84 -8.22 -11.71
N ASN A 56 23.75 -7.31 -11.33
CA ASN A 56 23.60 -6.44 -10.16
C ASN A 56 22.93 -5.11 -10.53
N ARG A 57 22.15 -4.58 -9.58
CA ARG A 57 21.49 -3.28 -9.69
C ARG A 57 22.21 -2.25 -8.84
N TYR A 58 22.40 -1.05 -9.38
CA TYR A 58 23.04 0.07 -8.70
C TYR A 58 22.17 1.32 -8.81
N VAL A 59 22.23 2.17 -7.79
CA VAL A 59 21.55 3.48 -7.79
C VAL A 59 22.18 4.36 -8.88
N SER A 60 21.37 4.92 -9.77
CA SER A 60 21.84 5.74 -10.89
C SER A 60 21.86 7.24 -10.58
N ALA A 61 21.08 7.70 -9.60
CA ALA A 61 20.97 9.12 -9.28
C ALA A 61 20.87 9.41 -7.77
N GLY A 62 21.22 10.63 -7.39
CA GLY A 62 21.15 11.12 -6.01
C GLY A 62 22.40 10.83 -5.17
N PRO A 63 22.35 11.10 -3.86
CA PRO A 63 23.52 11.04 -2.97
C PRO A 63 24.16 9.65 -2.86
N ASN A 64 23.41 8.61 -3.18
CA ASN A 64 23.84 7.20 -3.09
C ASN A 64 24.20 6.60 -4.47
N ALA A 65 24.36 7.42 -5.51
CA ALA A 65 24.70 6.94 -6.84
C ALA A 65 25.94 6.01 -6.82
N GLY A 66 25.86 4.90 -7.56
CA GLY A 66 26.88 3.85 -7.60
C GLY A 66 26.81 2.80 -6.49
N ARG A 67 25.99 3.00 -5.44
CA ARG A 67 25.77 1.96 -4.41
C ARG A 67 24.83 0.87 -4.90
N PRO A 68 24.90 -0.37 -4.36
CA PRO A 68 23.95 -1.43 -4.66
C PRO A 68 22.51 -0.99 -4.35
N TYR A 69 21.58 -1.32 -5.26
CA TYR A 69 20.16 -1.01 -5.11
C TYR A 69 19.39 -2.21 -4.55
N SER A 70 18.76 -2.04 -3.39
CA SER A 70 18.01 -3.11 -2.70
C SER A 70 16.67 -3.42 -3.35
N GLY A 71 15.96 -2.39 -3.83
CA GLY A 71 14.56 -2.52 -4.26
C GLY A 71 13.54 -2.44 -3.13
N LEU A 72 13.98 -2.15 -1.90
CA LEU A 72 13.11 -1.98 -0.75
C LEU A 72 12.60 -0.54 -0.66
N THR A 73 11.41 -0.39 -0.09
CA THR A 73 10.82 0.90 0.29
C THR A 73 11.65 1.57 1.37
N ALA A 74 11.38 2.84 1.62
CA ALA A 74 12.06 3.57 2.68
C ALA A 74 11.68 3.15 4.11
N ALA A 75 10.66 2.30 4.29
CA ALA A 75 10.34 1.57 5.52
C ALA A 75 11.03 0.20 5.60
N GLY A 76 11.69 -0.25 4.52
CA GLY A 76 12.40 -1.53 4.46
C GLY A 76 11.54 -2.71 3.99
N THR A 77 10.33 -2.46 3.51
CA THR A 77 9.41 -3.46 2.95
C THR A 77 9.60 -3.61 1.44
N GLU A 78 9.06 -4.68 0.86
CA GLU A 78 8.90 -4.78 -0.59
C GLU A 78 7.64 -4.03 -1.02
N ALA A 79 7.73 -3.24 -2.09
CA ALA A 79 6.60 -2.50 -2.59
C ALA A 79 5.61 -3.44 -3.30
N VAL A 80 4.32 -3.34 -2.97
CA VAL A 80 3.26 -4.21 -3.50
C VAL A 80 2.05 -3.43 -3.96
N GLU A 81 1.35 -3.94 -4.97
CA GLU A 81 0.07 -3.39 -5.42
C GLU A 81 -1.08 -3.94 -4.55
N PRO A 82 -2.16 -3.16 -4.31
CA PRO A 82 -3.27 -3.61 -3.50
C PRO A 82 -4.00 -4.78 -4.16
N VAL A 83 -4.29 -5.82 -3.37
CA VAL A 83 -5.06 -6.97 -3.83
C VAL A 83 -6.41 -6.97 -3.11
N PRO A 84 -7.52 -6.83 -3.84
CA PRO A 84 -8.83 -6.87 -3.23
C PRO A 84 -9.16 -8.32 -2.81
N GLY A 85 -9.72 -8.48 -1.61
CA GLY A 85 -10.10 -9.80 -1.08
C GLY A 85 -11.27 -10.45 -1.85
N LEU A 86 -11.64 -11.66 -1.42
CA LEU A 86 -12.68 -12.48 -2.07
C LEU A 86 -14.05 -11.78 -2.13
N PHE A 87 -14.41 -10.99 -1.12
CA PHE A 87 -15.68 -10.26 -1.08
C PHE A 87 -15.45 -8.78 -1.42
N SER A 88 -15.10 -8.51 -2.68
CA SER A 88 -14.84 -7.16 -3.18
C SER A 88 -15.59 -6.90 -4.48
N VAL A 89 -15.70 -5.62 -4.86
CA VAL A 89 -16.25 -5.21 -6.16
C VAL A 89 -15.52 -5.91 -7.32
N ASN A 90 -14.21 -6.16 -7.17
CA ASN A 90 -13.43 -6.87 -8.17
C ASN A 90 -13.94 -8.31 -8.42
N SER A 91 -14.44 -9.01 -7.40
CA SER A 91 -15.04 -10.35 -7.55
C SER A 91 -16.37 -10.31 -8.31
N LEU A 92 -17.10 -9.20 -8.26
CA LEU A 92 -18.32 -9.01 -9.05
C LEU A 92 -18.00 -8.73 -10.52
N VAL A 93 -16.95 -7.96 -10.79
CA VAL A 93 -16.51 -7.62 -12.15
C VAL A 93 -15.79 -8.78 -12.83
N ASN A 94 -15.03 -9.57 -12.08
CA ASN A 94 -14.22 -10.68 -12.59
C ASN A 94 -14.63 -12.02 -11.95
N PRO A 95 -15.86 -12.51 -12.19
CA PRO A 95 -16.39 -13.70 -11.50
C PRO A 95 -15.62 -14.98 -11.84
N TRP A 96 -14.91 -15.03 -12.97
CA TRP A 96 -14.06 -16.17 -13.35
C TRP A 96 -12.87 -16.39 -12.41
N MET A 97 -12.50 -15.41 -11.59
CA MET A 97 -11.44 -15.54 -10.58
C MET A 97 -11.94 -16.23 -9.30
N ILE A 98 -13.25 -16.36 -9.09
CA ILE A 98 -13.84 -16.94 -7.86
C ILE A 98 -13.35 -18.39 -7.64
N PRO A 99 -13.39 -19.31 -8.63
CA PRO A 99 -12.89 -20.67 -8.43
C PRO A 99 -11.41 -20.70 -8.02
N VAL A 100 -10.58 -19.85 -8.64
CA VAL A 100 -9.14 -19.73 -8.32
C VAL A 100 -8.94 -19.23 -6.89
N ARG A 101 -9.68 -18.19 -6.48
CA ARG A 101 -9.60 -17.66 -5.11
C ARG A 101 -10.05 -18.70 -4.09
N LEU A 102 -11.09 -19.49 -4.36
CA LEU A 102 -11.56 -20.54 -3.45
C LEU A 102 -10.53 -21.66 -3.23
N VAL A 103 -9.72 -21.99 -4.25
CA VAL A 103 -8.66 -23.00 -4.16
C VAL A 103 -7.45 -22.51 -3.35
N PHE A 104 -7.22 -21.20 -3.30
CA PHE A 104 -6.04 -20.59 -2.68
C PHE A 104 -6.44 -19.66 -1.52
N PRO A 105 -6.52 -20.18 -0.27
CA PRO A 105 -7.07 -19.45 0.88
C PRO A 105 -6.35 -18.12 1.19
N TRP A 106 -5.08 -17.99 0.83
CA TRP A 106 -4.32 -16.75 0.99
C TRP A 106 -4.81 -15.59 0.09
N LEU A 107 -5.61 -15.87 -0.95
CA LEU A 107 -6.26 -14.85 -1.78
C LEU A 107 -7.60 -14.35 -1.21
N TRP A 108 -8.03 -14.88 -0.06
CA TRP A 108 -9.28 -14.45 0.57
C TRP A 108 -9.12 -13.12 1.30
N LEU A 109 -7.93 -12.90 1.87
CA LEU A 109 -7.61 -11.70 2.63
C LEU A 109 -7.24 -10.57 1.67
N HIS A 110 -7.72 -9.37 1.99
CA HIS A 110 -7.24 -8.18 1.29
C HIS A 110 -5.78 -7.93 1.66
N ARG A 111 -5.03 -7.36 0.72
CA ARG A 111 -3.69 -6.86 0.97
C ARG A 111 -3.65 -5.41 0.54
N ASP A 112 -3.16 -4.55 1.42
CA ASP A 112 -3.01 -3.14 1.12
C ASP A 112 -1.78 -2.94 0.23
N GLY A 113 -1.84 -1.93 -0.63
CA GLY A 113 -0.72 -1.53 -1.48
C GLY A 113 0.28 -0.62 -0.79
N THR A 114 1.40 -0.39 -1.43
CA THR A 114 2.42 0.55 -0.97
C THR A 114 2.12 1.96 -1.51
N ILE A 115 2.24 2.97 -0.65
CA ILE A 115 2.11 4.38 -0.98
C ILE A 115 3.41 5.09 -0.60
N ALA A 116 3.90 5.95 -1.50
CA ALA A 116 4.95 6.91 -1.18
C ALA A 116 4.33 8.26 -0.82
N ALA A 117 4.72 8.82 0.32
CA ALA A 117 4.21 10.11 0.78
C ALA A 117 5.30 10.92 1.51
N ASP A 118 4.98 12.18 1.82
CA ASP A 118 5.82 12.99 2.70
C ASP A 118 5.60 12.59 4.18
N THR A 119 6.58 11.90 4.75
CA THR A 119 6.50 11.37 6.12
C THR A 119 6.40 12.43 7.21
N LYS A 120 6.64 13.71 6.89
CA LYS A 120 6.38 14.81 7.82
C LYS A 120 4.88 15.01 8.06
N PHE A 121 4.04 14.69 7.08
CA PHE A 121 2.58 14.80 7.15
C PHE A 121 1.91 13.45 7.36
N TYR A 122 2.47 12.39 6.77
CA TYR A 122 1.92 11.04 6.80
C TYR A 122 2.99 10.05 7.26
N PRO A 123 3.13 9.81 8.57
CA PRO A 123 4.09 8.85 9.09
C PRO A 123 3.94 7.47 8.45
N PHE A 124 5.02 6.68 8.45
CA PHE A 124 4.93 5.29 7.99
C PHE A 124 3.85 4.53 8.76
N GLY A 125 3.11 3.68 8.04
CA GLY A 125 1.94 2.99 8.58
C GLY A 125 0.63 3.77 8.42
N THR A 126 0.66 5.04 7.98
CA THR A 126 -0.59 5.75 7.66
C THR A 126 -1.32 5.01 6.56
N ARG A 127 -2.58 4.63 6.81
CA ARG A 127 -3.40 3.87 5.89
C ARG A 127 -4.37 4.80 5.16
N MET A 128 -4.51 4.61 3.85
CA MET A 128 -5.29 5.47 2.97
C MET A 128 -6.09 4.64 1.98
N TYR A 129 -7.31 5.09 1.68
CA TYR A 129 -8.10 4.58 0.56
C TYR A 129 -8.05 5.58 -0.59
N VAL A 130 -7.63 5.10 -1.76
CA VAL A 130 -7.53 5.89 -2.99
C VAL A 130 -8.50 5.32 -4.02
N PRO A 131 -9.54 6.08 -4.43
CA PRO A 131 -10.52 5.60 -5.39
C PRO A 131 -9.89 5.15 -6.71
N GLY A 132 -10.18 3.91 -7.11
CA GLY A 132 -9.65 3.28 -8.33
C GLY A 132 -8.32 2.56 -8.15
N TYR A 133 -7.61 2.76 -7.03
CA TYR A 133 -6.41 2.01 -6.66
C TYR A 133 -6.73 0.99 -5.55
N GLY A 134 -7.38 1.44 -4.48
CA GLY A 134 -7.73 0.62 -3.33
C GLY A 134 -7.12 1.13 -2.03
N TRP A 135 -7.01 0.25 -1.04
CA TRP A 135 -6.35 0.54 0.23
C TRP A 135 -4.84 0.45 0.08
N GLY A 136 -4.12 1.40 0.68
CA GLY A 136 -2.66 1.37 0.74
C GLY A 136 -2.11 1.95 2.02
N VAL A 137 -0.85 1.65 2.30
CA VAL A 137 -0.12 2.07 3.48
C VAL A 137 1.10 2.87 3.07
N VAL A 138 1.37 3.96 3.78
CA VAL A 138 2.59 4.74 3.58
C VAL A 138 3.77 3.93 4.08
N GLU A 139 4.58 3.42 3.16
CA GLU A 139 5.81 2.67 3.44
C GLU A 139 7.02 3.24 2.70
N ASP A 140 6.80 4.13 1.73
CA ASP A 140 7.86 4.66 0.90
C ASP A 140 7.92 6.19 0.92
N ARG A 141 9.06 6.74 0.47
CA ARG A 141 9.26 8.19 0.35
C ARG A 141 9.98 8.53 -0.95
N GLY A 142 9.43 9.51 -1.68
CA GLY A 142 10.06 10.05 -2.89
C GLY A 142 10.73 11.40 -2.61
N SER A 143 11.83 11.70 -3.29
CA SER A 143 12.43 13.06 -3.27
C SER A 143 11.48 14.09 -3.88
N ALA A 144 10.74 13.71 -4.93
CA ALA A 144 9.76 14.56 -5.59
C ALA A 144 8.39 14.60 -4.88
N ILE A 145 8.11 13.69 -3.95
CA ILE A 145 6.83 13.60 -3.24
C ILE A 145 6.94 14.39 -1.94
N LYS A 146 6.35 15.59 -1.93
CA LYS A 146 6.50 16.59 -0.87
C LYS A 146 5.18 17.30 -0.61
N GLY A 147 4.95 17.63 0.66
CA GLY A 147 3.76 18.32 1.11
C GLY A 147 2.57 17.40 1.42
N PRO A 148 1.46 17.98 1.91
CA PRO A 148 0.30 17.24 2.39
C PRO A 148 -0.65 16.76 1.29
N ASP A 149 -0.56 17.30 0.08
CA ASP A 149 -1.54 17.07 -0.98
C ASP A 149 -0.96 16.29 -2.15
N ARG A 150 0.12 15.52 -1.93
CA ARG A 150 0.78 14.74 -2.99
C ARG A 150 1.24 13.38 -2.48
N ILE A 151 0.83 12.33 -3.19
CA ILE A 151 1.23 10.94 -2.93
C ILE A 151 1.54 10.22 -4.24
N ASP A 152 2.33 9.15 -4.17
CA ASP A 152 2.68 8.27 -5.29
C ASP A 152 2.23 6.84 -4.99
N LEU A 153 1.55 6.21 -5.94
CA LEU A 153 0.97 4.88 -5.78
C LEU A 153 1.84 3.84 -6.49
N TYR A 154 2.14 2.74 -5.81
CA TYR A 154 2.95 1.69 -6.41
C TYR A 154 2.11 0.76 -7.29
N PHE A 155 2.60 0.48 -8.49
CA PHE A 155 2.06 -0.53 -9.40
C PHE A 155 3.16 -1.53 -9.74
N GLU A 156 2.79 -2.80 -9.92
CA GLU A 156 3.74 -3.83 -10.34
C GLU A 156 4.23 -3.60 -11.77
N SER A 157 3.35 -3.07 -12.64
CA SER A 157 3.60 -2.81 -14.04
C SER A 157 3.88 -1.33 -14.32
N HIS A 158 4.93 -1.05 -15.10
CA HIS A 158 5.19 0.30 -15.59
C HIS A 158 4.06 0.83 -16.47
N GLN A 159 3.43 -0.03 -17.27
CA GLN A 159 2.33 0.37 -18.12
C GLN A 159 1.11 0.78 -17.30
N ASP A 160 0.84 0.09 -16.20
CA ASP A 160 -0.30 0.41 -15.33
C ASP A 160 -0.07 1.71 -14.55
N ALA A 161 1.18 1.97 -14.13
CA ALA A 161 1.54 3.28 -13.58
C ALA A 161 1.33 4.42 -14.61
N LEU A 162 1.69 4.21 -15.87
CA LEU A 162 1.44 5.19 -16.94
C LEU A 162 -0.05 5.37 -17.23
N ASN A 163 -0.81 4.27 -17.27
CA ASN A 163 -2.26 4.29 -17.44
C ASN A 163 -2.94 5.01 -16.27
N TRP A 164 -2.39 4.89 -15.05
CA TRP A 164 -2.89 5.61 -13.90
C TRP A 164 -2.73 7.13 -14.08
N GLY A 165 -1.57 7.57 -14.57
CA GLY A 165 -1.27 8.96 -14.88
C GLY A 165 -1.20 9.87 -13.64
N ARG A 166 -1.24 11.18 -13.87
CA ARG A 166 -1.36 12.19 -12.81
C ARG A 166 -2.79 12.67 -12.72
N ARG A 167 -3.40 12.58 -11.55
CA ARG A 167 -4.78 13.03 -11.33
C ARG A 167 -4.98 13.52 -9.91
N ARG A 168 -6.03 14.32 -9.70
CA ARG A 168 -6.49 14.70 -8.36
C ARG A 168 -7.67 13.86 -7.97
N VAL A 169 -7.60 13.19 -6.83
CA VAL A 169 -8.68 12.37 -6.29
C VAL A 169 -8.89 12.65 -4.81
N GLU A 170 -10.09 12.37 -4.32
CA GLU A 170 -10.39 12.42 -2.90
C GLU A 170 -9.87 11.16 -2.21
N VAL A 171 -8.84 11.33 -1.39
CA VAL A 171 -8.18 10.26 -0.63
C VAL A 171 -8.75 10.24 0.78
N GLN A 172 -9.19 9.07 1.24
CA GLN A 172 -9.61 8.89 2.62
C GLN A 172 -8.43 8.41 3.46
N ILE A 173 -8.19 9.06 4.58
CA ILE A 173 -7.06 8.78 5.47
C ILE A 173 -7.62 8.20 6.77
N GLU A 174 -7.11 7.05 7.17
CA GLU A 174 -7.41 6.41 8.44
C GLU A 174 -6.54 7.03 9.54
N ARG A 175 -7.18 7.55 10.59
CA ARG A 175 -6.53 8.16 11.76
C ARG A 175 -6.72 7.32 13.00
#